data_AF-A0A366J9Q9-F1
#
_entry.id   AF-A0A366J9Q9-F1
#
_cell.length_a   1.000
_cell.length_b   1.000
_cell.length_c   1.000
_cell.angle_alpha   90.00
_cell.angle_beta   90.00
_cell.angle_gamma   90.00
#
_symmetry.space_group_name_H-M   'P 1'
#
loop_
_entity.id
_entity.type
_entity.pdbx_description
1 polymer ?
#
loop_
_entity_poly.entity_id
_entity_poly.type
_entity_poly.pdbx_seq_one_letter_code
_entity_poly.pdbx_strand_id
1 'polypeptide(L)'
;MVIGGGSVVNFFSSMKNHIHPKALPNVHRIQYASPGVMELSAIIEVTGDIKELVVSICASLTSISTTYYVIHKQYISRQMAQKKMAQLDNEEDKNFVRDSVIELHEKLNLSPRQVMSLTKISKGDQLVELKMLMAMYRRAKPIADLQMENKARL
;
A
#
# COMPACT_ATOMS: atom_id res chain seq x y z
N MET A 1 -18.68 11.06 -5.39
CA MET A 1 -18.37 10.13 -6.50
C MET A 1 -16.89 9.80 -6.45
N VAL A 2 -16.49 8.63 -5.94
CA VAL A 2 -15.07 8.26 -5.74
C VAL A 2 -14.57 7.58 -7.02
N ILE A 3 -13.98 8.35 -7.93
CA ILE A 3 -13.36 7.81 -9.14
C ILE A 3 -11.89 8.21 -9.12
N GLY A 4 -11.12 7.44 -8.36
CA GLY A 4 -9.66 7.37 -8.37
C GLY A 4 -9.14 5.93 -8.16
N GLY A 5 -10.05 4.97 -7.99
CA GLY A 5 -9.73 3.56 -7.70
C GLY A 5 -9.36 2.73 -8.93
N GLY A 6 -9.71 3.16 -10.15
CA GLY A 6 -9.52 2.37 -11.36
C GLY A 6 -8.05 2.02 -11.65
N SER A 7 -7.13 2.97 -11.45
CA SER A 7 -5.70 2.77 -11.69
C SER A 7 -5.08 1.74 -10.73
N VAL A 8 -5.41 1.85 -9.44
CA VAL A 8 -4.84 0.98 -8.39
C VAL A 8 -5.49 -0.41 -8.40
N VAL A 9 -6.80 -0.51 -8.61
CA VAL A 9 -7.50 -1.81 -8.73
C VAL A 9 -7.05 -2.54 -9.99
N ASN A 10 -6.94 -1.85 -11.14
CA ASN A 10 -6.38 -2.46 -12.33
C ASN A 10 -4.92 -2.86 -12.16
N PHE A 11 -4.12 -2.11 -11.41
CA PHE A 11 -2.75 -2.48 -11.11
C PHE A 11 -2.67 -3.82 -10.34
N PHE A 12 -3.41 -3.96 -9.23
CA PHE A 12 -3.42 -5.21 -8.45
C PHE A 12 -4.05 -6.38 -9.23
N SER A 13 -5.12 -6.12 -9.99
CA SER A 13 -5.76 -7.10 -10.87
C SER A 13 -4.81 -7.57 -11.99
N SER A 14 -4.09 -6.63 -12.62
CA SER A 14 -3.13 -6.94 -13.67
C SER A 14 -1.93 -7.70 -13.13
N MET A 15 -1.42 -7.35 -11.93
CA MET A 15 -0.34 -8.11 -11.29
C MET A 15 -0.71 -9.57 -11.06
N LYS A 16 -1.94 -9.86 -10.60
CA LYS A 16 -2.41 -11.23 -10.41
C LYS A 16 -2.26 -12.07 -11.68
N ASN A 17 -2.50 -11.47 -12.85
CA ASN A 17 -2.40 -12.15 -14.14
C ASN A 17 -0.95 -12.40 -14.60
N HIS A 18 0.04 -11.78 -13.98
CA HIS A 18 1.47 -11.95 -14.28
C HIS A 18 2.18 -12.90 -13.31
N ILE A 19 1.49 -13.40 -12.29
CA ILE A 19 2.03 -14.36 -11.34
C ILE A 19 1.73 -15.76 -11.87
N HIS A 20 2.75 -16.62 -11.98
CA HIS A 20 2.55 -18.01 -12.37
C HIS A 20 1.56 -18.70 -11.41
N PRO A 21 0.59 -19.50 -11.87
CA PRO A 21 -0.48 -20.04 -11.01
C PRO A 21 0.01 -20.79 -9.76
N LYS A 22 1.15 -21.48 -9.87
CA LYS A 22 1.78 -22.19 -8.74
C LYS A 22 2.38 -21.28 -7.67
N ALA A 23 2.56 -19.99 -7.96
CA ALA A 23 3.08 -18.97 -7.05
C ALA A 23 1.96 -18.17 -6.37
N LEU A 24 0.71 -18.37 -6.77
CA LEU A 24 -0.43 -17.75 -6.10
C LEU A 24 -0.66 -18.40 -4.73
N PRO A 25 -1.07 -17.63 -3.71
CA PRO A 25 -1.54 -18.19 -2.45
C PRO A 25 -2.73 -19.10 -2.71
N ASN A 26 -2.67 -20.33 -2.20
CA ASN A 26 -3.75 -21.30 -2.27
C ASN A 26 -4.44 -21.41 -0.90
N VAL A 27 -5.77 -21.48 -0.93
CA VAL A 27 -6.54 -21.77 0.28
C VAL A 27 -6.41 -23.27 0.56
N HIS A 28 -5.74 -23.61 1.65
CA HIS A 28 -5.54 -25.00 2.08
C HIS A 28 -6.76 -25.52 2.83
N ARG A 29 -7.38 -24.67 3.68
CA ARG A 29 -8.55 -25.04 4.47
C ARG A 29 -9.36 -23.81 4.84
N ILE A 30 -10.68 -23.91 4.80
CA ILE A 30 -11.58 -22.95 5.47
C ILE A 30 -12.47 -23.75 6.41
N GLN A 31 -12.42 -23.43 7.71
CA GLN A 31 -13.33 -23.95 8.71
C GLN A 31 -14.29 -22.85 9.13
N TYR A 32 -15.57 -23.03 8.79
CA TYR A 32 -16.65 -22.10 9.08
C TYR A 32 -17.32 -22.36 10.44
N ALA A 33 -16.58 -22.84 11.44
CA ALA A 33 -17.10 -23.09 12.80
C ALA A 33 -16.38 -22.18 13.79
N SER A 34 -17.09 -21.40 14.60
CA SER A 34 -16.48 -20.45 15.55
C SER A 34 -15.59 -21.19 16.57
N PRO A 35 -14.30 -20.81 16.74
CA PRO A 35 -13.59 -19.77 15.99
C PRO A 35 -13.19 -20.29 14.61
N GLY A 36 -13.69 -19.64 13.54
CA GLY A 36 -13.43 -20.06 12.17
C GLY A 36 -11.97 -19.83 11.79
N VAL A 37 -11.35 -20.78 11.09
CA VAL A 37 -9.94 -20.71 10.71
C VAL A 37 -9.81 -20.83 9.20
N MET A 38 -9.01 -19.95 8.58
CA MET A 38 -8.59 -20.07 7.18
C MET A 38 -7.08 -20.34 7.15
N GLU A 39 -6.70 -21.47 6.58
CA GLU A 39 -5.30 -21.84 6.35
C GLU A 39 -4.94 -21.54 4.89
N LEU A 40 -3.87 -20.77 4.70
CA LEU A 40 -3.35 -20.38 3.39
C LEU A 40 -1.95 -20.97 3.22
N SER A 41 -1.64 -21.46 2.03
CA SER A 41 -0.30 -21.89 1.63
C SER A 41 0.22 -20.96 0.54
N ALA A 42 1.40 -20.39 0.74
CA ALA A 42 2.06 -19.49 -0.20
C ALA A 42 3.57 -19.75 -0.24
N ILE A 43 4.27 -19.20 -1.24
CA ILE A 43 5.73 -19.30 -1.33
C ILE A 43 6.35 -18.64 -0.08
N ILE A 44 7.07 -19.43 0.73
CA ILE A 44 7.58 -19.03 2.05
C ILE A 44 8.37 -17.72 1.98
N GLU A 45 9.26 -17.59 0.99
CA GLU A 45 10.13 -16.42 0.81
C GLU A 45 9.32 -15.13 0.55
N VAL A 46 8.32 -15.19 -0.35
CA VAL A 46 7.41 -14.07 -0.65
C VAL A 46 6.52 -13.75 0.55
N THR A 47 6.13 -14.76 1.31
CA THR A 47 5.26 -14.61 2.48
C THR A 47 6.01 -13.92 3.63
N GLY A 48 7.32 -14.14 3.75
CA GLY A 48 8.20 -13.43 4.67
C GLY A 48 8.25 -11.93 4.38
N ASP A 49 8.54 -11.54 3.14
CA ASP A 49 8.58 -10.14 2.72
C ASP A 49 7.24 -9.41 2.96
N ILE A 50 6.12 -10.09 2.67
CA ILE A 50 4.77 -9.54 2.92
C ILE A 50 4.53 -9.38 4.43
N LYS A 51 4.90 -10.39 5.23
CA LYS A 51 4.77 -10.32 6.69
C LYS A 51 5.57 -9.15 7.25
N GLU A 52 6.84 -9.01 6.88
CA GLU A 52 7.69 -7.90 7.35
C GLU A 52 7.11 -6.55 6.98
N LEU A 53 6.62 -6.41 5.73
CA LEU A 53 5.96 -5.19 5.28
C LEU A 53 4.71 -4.88 6.11
N VAL A 54 3.82 -5.85 6.28
CA VAL A 54 2.58 -5.66 7.05
C VAL A 54 2.90 -5.33 8.50
N VAL A 55 3.84 -6.04 9.14
CA VAL A 55 4.27 -5.79 10.52
C VAL A 55 4.88 -4.39 10.67
N SER A 56 5.76 -3.98 9.75
CA SER A 56 6.36 -2.65 9.75
C SER A 56 5.28 -1.56 9.68
N ILE A 57 4.28 -1.73 8.80
CA ILE A 57 3.19 -0.76 8.67
C ILE A 57 2.28 -0.77 9.92
N CYS A 58 1.99 -1.93 10.49
CA CYS A 58 1.18 -2.04 11.71
C CYS A 58 1.87 -1.38 12.91
N ALA A 59 3.19 -1.56 13.05
CA ALA A 59 3.98 -0.94 14.12
C ALA A 59 4.01 0.60 14.01
N SER A 60 4.02 1.13 12.79
CA SER A 60 4.06 2.57 12.52
C SER A 60 2.68 3.21 12.33
N LEU A 61 1.59 2.45 12.49
CA LEU A 61 0.26 2.89 12.05
C LEU A 61 -0.24 4.14 12.80
N THR A 62 0.02 4.22 14.11
CA THR A 62 -0.37 5.38 14.93
C THR A 62 0.41 6.61 14.50
N SER A 63 1.71 6.48 14.25
CA SER A 63 2.58 7.61 13.87
C SER A 63 2.33 8.09 12.45
N ILE A 64 1.92 7.19 11.54
CA ILE A 64 1.70 7.54 10.14
C ILE A 64 0.30 8.09 9.85
N SER A 65 -0.67 7.82 10.73
CA SER A 65 -2.07 8.20 10.51
C SER A 65 -2.22 9.70 10.23
N THR A 66 -1.61 10.54 11.07
CA THR A 66 -1.63 12.00 10.92
C THR A 66 -0.99 12.44 9.60
N THR A 67 0.21 11.96 9.29
CA THR A 67 0.92 12.25 8.02
C THR A 67 0.04 11.88 6.82
N TYR A 68 -0.53 10.67 6.82
CA TYR A 68 -1.45 10.23 5.76
C TYR A 68 -2.65 11.17 5.61
N TYR A 69 -3.32 11.55 6.70
CA TYR A 69 -4.51 12.40 6.61
C TYR A 69 -4.19 13.79 6.09
N VAL A 70 -3.07 14.38 6.52
CA VAL A 70 -2.60 15.69 6.04
C VAL A 70 -2.29 15.64 4.54
N ILE A 71 -1.48 14.66 4.12
CA ILE A 71 -1.12 14.46 2.70
C ILE A 71 -2.38 14.20 1.87
N HIS A 72 -3.26 13.30 2.31
CA HIS A 72 -4.47 12.96 1.58
C HIS A 72 -5.40 14.18 1.44
N LYS A 73 -5.55 15.01 2.48
CA LYS A 73 -6.34 16.23 2.42
C LYS A 73 -5.80 17.20 1.37
N GLN A 74 -4.50 17.45 1.37
CA GLN A 74 -3.85 18.33 0.38
C GLN A 74 -3.91 17.76 -1.05
N TYR A 75 -3.70 16.45 -1.19
CA TYR A 75 -3.82 15.74 -2.47
C TYR A 75 -5.22 15.90 -3.10
N ILE A 76 -6.28 15.83 -2.28
CA ILE A 76 -7.66 16.03 -2.73
C ILE A 76 -7.93 17.50 -3.05
N SER A 77 -7.50 18.44 -2.21
CA SER A 77 -7.72 19.88 -2.46
C SER A 77 -7.02 20.35 -3.74
N ARG A 78 -5.87 19.76 -4.08
CA ARG A 78 -5.11 20.03 -5.30
C ARG A 78 -5.59 19.24 -6.53
N GLN A 79 -6.67 18.45 -6.39
CA GLN A 79 -7.29 17.66 -7.47
C GLN A 79 -6.33 16.73 -8.22
N MET A 80 -5.39 16.11 -7.50
CA MET A 80 -4.29 15.30 -8.09
C MET A 80 -4.71 13.86 -8.47
N ALA A 81 -5.97 13.50 -8.23
CA ALA A 81 -6.51 12.15 -8.42
C ALA A 81 -6.22 11.56 -9.81
N GLN A 82 -6.46 12.34 -10.86
CA GLN A 82 -6.37 11.91 -12.26
C GLN A 82 -5.10 12.39 -12.96
N LYS A 83 -4.22 13.09 -12.24
CA LYS A 83 -2.99 13.64 -12.81
C LYS A 83 -1.82 12.66 -12.70
N LYS A 84 -0.85 12.82 -13.60
CA LYS A 84 0.53 12.31 -13.53
C LYS A 84 1.49 13.42 -13.16
N MET A 85 2.71 13.09 -12.72
CA MET A 85 3.70 14.09 -12.34
C MET A 85 3.96 15.13 -13.45
N ALA A 86 4.00 14.68 -14.71
CA ALA A 86 4.19 15.53 -15.88
C ALA A 86 3.01 16.50 -16.18
N GLN A 87 1.85 16.30 -15.54
CA GLN A 87 0.64 17.12 -15.70
C GLN A 87 0.46 18.12 -14.55
N LEU A 88 1.47 18.28 -13.70
CA LEU A 88 1.49 19.29 -12.65
C LEU A 88 2.14 20.56 -13.21
N ASP A 89 1.37 21.63 -13.26
CA ASP A 89 1.77 22.86 -13.96
C ASP A 89 2.63 23.78 -13.10
N ASN A 90 2.58 23.65 -11.77
CA ASN A 90 3.32 24.49 -10.83
C ASN A 90 4.33 23.67 -10.00
N GLU A 91 5.44 24.31 -9.62
CA GLU A 91 6.50 23.66 -8.83
C GLU A 91 6.07 23.40 -7.37
N GLU A 92 5.12 24.17 -6.83
CA GLU A 92 4.61 23.94 -5.48
C GLU A 92 3.94 22.56 -5.35
N ASP A 93 3.09 22.19 -6.32
CA ASP A 93 2.43 20.89 -6.41
C ASP A 93 3.44 19.76 -6.60
N LYS A 94 4.47 19.99 -7.42
CA LYS A 94 5.54 19.01 -7.62
C LYS A 94 6.37 18.81 -6.36
N ASN A 95 6.68 19.88 -5.63
CA ASN A 95 7.41 19.82 -4.36
C ASN A 95 6.56 19.13 -3.30
N PHE A 96 5.27 19.48 -3.19
CA PHE A 96 4.33 18.77 -2.33
C PHE A 96 4.35 17.25 -2.59
N VAL A 97 4.34 16.82 -3.86
CA VAL A 97 4.41 15.40 -4.20
C VAL A 97 5.74 14.78 -3.78
N ARG A 98 6.87 15.42 -4.08
CA ARG A 98 8.21 14.95 -3.71
C ARG A 98 8.36 14.78 -2.21
N ASP A 99 7.99 15.81 -1.45
CA ASP A 99 8.09 15.85 0.00
C ASP A 99 7.16 14.80 0.63
N SER A 100 5.94 14.67 0.11
CA SER A 100 4.98 13.65 0.57
C SER A 100 5.47 12.22 0.33
N VAL A 101 6.16 11.96 -0.79
CA VAL A 101 6.74 10.64 -1.09
C VAL A 101 7.86 10.33 -0.09
N ILE A 102 8.76 11.28 0.16
CA ILE A 102 9.85 11.11 1.13
C ILE A 102 9.28 10.86 2.53
N GLU A 103 8.34 11.70 2.98
CA GLU A 103 7.75 11.59 4.31
C GLU A 103 7.04 10.23 4.50
N LEU A 104 6.29 9.76 3.49
CA LEU A 104 5.62 8.46 3.58
C LEU A 104 6.60 7.28 3.53
N HIS A 105 7.69 7.35 2.76
CA HIS A 105 8.72 6.31 2.78
C HIS A 105 9.36 6.17 4.17
N GLU A 106 9.71 7.30 4.79
CA GLU A 106 10.29 7.33 6.12
C GLU A 106 9.32 6.79 7.18
N LYS A 107 8.06 7.25 7.15
CA LYS A 107 7.06 6.83 8.14
C LYS A 107 6.58 5.40 7.97
N LEU A 108 6.52 4.88 6.74
CA LEU A 108 6.21 3.47 6.48
C LEU A 108 7.38 2.55 6.83
N ASN A 109 8.56 3.11 7.14
CA ASN A 109 9.77 2.38 7.48
C ASN A 109 10.08 1.29 6.44
N LEU A 110 10.01 1.67 5.16
CA LEU A 110 10.26 0.75 4.04
C LEU A 110 11.76 0.51 3.88
N SER A 111 12.15 -0.72 3.59
CA SER A 111 13.54 -1.04 3.32
C SER A 111 14.01 -0.42 2.00
N PRO A 112 15.32 -0.15 1.80
CA PRO A 112 15.82 0.41 0.54
C PRO A 112 15.41 -0.40 -0.69
N ARG A 113 15.36 -1.74 -0.55
CA ARG A 113 14.90 -2.65 -1.61
C ARG A 113 13.42 -2.44 -1.96
N GLN A 114 12.57 -2.22 -0.95
CA GLN A 114 11.14 -1.93 -1.15
C GLN A 114 10.95 -0.57 -1.82
N VAL A 115 11.68 0.46 -1.40
CA VAL A 115 11.68 1.79 -2.04
C VAL A 115 12.06 1.68 -3.51
N MET A 116 13.19 1.04 -3.82
CA MET A 116 13.62 0.83 -5.22
C MET A 116 12.58 0.08 -6.05
N SER A 117 11.90 -0.90 -5.46
CA SER A 117 10.85 -1.65 -6.14
C SER A 117 9.63 -0.78 -6.45
N LEU A 118 9.23 0.07 -5.50
CA LEU A 118 8.14 1.04 -5.70
C LEU A 118 8.47 2.04 -6.81
N THR A 119 9.68 2.60 -6.83
CA THR A 119 10.12 3.52 -7.88
C THR A 119 10.15 2.85 -9.26
N LYS A 120 10.56 1.58 -9.32
CA LYS A 120 10.54 0.81 -10.58
C LYS A 120 9.12 0.58 -11.07
N ILE A 121 8.19 0.24 -10.16
CA ILE A 121 6.78 0.01 -10.48
C ILE A 121 6.08 1.32 -10.90
N SER A 122 6.39 2.43 -10.23
CA SER A 122 5.88 3.76 -10.56
C SER A 122 6.45 4.29 -11.88
N LYS A 123 7.44 3.60 -12.47
CA LYS A 123 8.20 4.03 -13.66
C LYS A 123 8.84 5.41 -13.45
N GLY A 124 9.21 5.73 -12.21
CA GLY A 124 9.75 7.03 -11.81
C GLY A 124 8.72 8.16 -11.69
N ASP A 125 7.42 7.90 -11.89
CA ASP A 125 6.37 8.91 -11.66
C ASP A 125 6.06 9.02 -10.17
N GLN A 126 6.60 10.05 -9.53
CA GLN A 126 6.46 10.28 -8.08
C GLN A 126 5.00 10.50 -7.65
N LEU A 127 4.12 11.00 -8.53
CA LEU A 127 2.70 11.14 -8.21
C LEU A 127 1.98 9.78 -8.24
N VAL A 128 2.40 8.87 -9.12
CA VAL A 128 1.95 7.46 -9.09
C VAL A 128 2.46 6.77 -7.82
N GLU A 129 3.72 6.99 -7.46
CA GLU A 129 4.34 6.44 -6.25
C GLU A 129 3.62 6.91 -4.98
N LEU A 130 3.32 8.21 -4.86
CA LEU A 130 2.52 8.78 -3.79
C LEU A 130 1.17 8.08 -3.65
N LYS A 131 0.48 7.83 -4.77
CA LYS A 131 -0.80 7.09 -4.79
C LYS A 131 -0.63 5.66 -4.28
N MET A 132 0.45 4.99 -4.63
CA MET A 132 0.76 3.65 -4.14
C MET A 132 0.98 3.63 -2.63
N LEU A 133 1.82 4.53 -2.11
CA LEU A 133 2.12 4.65 -0.67
C LEU A 133 0.85 4.94 0.15
N MET A 134 0.05 5.91 -0.28
CA MET A 134 -1.27 6.18 0.34
C MET A 134 -2.18 4.95 0.31
N ALA A 135 -2.17 4.20 -0.78
CA ALA A 135 -3.00 3.02 -0.93
C ALA A 135 -2.49 1.81 -0.12
N MET A 136 -1.19 1.74 0.20
CA MET A 136 -0.61 0.77 1.12
C MET A 136 -1.10 1.04 2.56
N TYR A 137 -1.00 2.28 3.03
CA TYR A 137 -1.52 2.66 4.35
C TYR A 137 -2.99 2.30 4.52
N ARG A 138 -3.85 2.69 3.57
CA ARG A 138 -5.30 2.40 3.63
C ARG A 138 -5.62 0.91 3.70
N ARG A 139 -4.79 0.05 3.11
CA ARG A 139 -5.00 -1.41 3.08
C ARG A 139 -4.42 -2.11 4.30
N ALA A 140 -3.32 -1.59 4.85
CA ALA A 140 -2.73 -2.13 6.06
C ALA A 140 -3.52 -1.72 7.32
N LYS A 141 -4.16 -0.54 7.32
CA LYS A 141 -4.91 -0.05 8.48
C LYS A 141 -5.95 -1.06 9.01
N PRO A 142 -6.85 -1.66 8.20
CA PRO A 142 -7.79 -2.65 8.71
C PRO A 142 -7.11 -3.88 9.33
N ILE A 143 -5.95 -4.30 8.81
CA ILE A 143 -5.20 -5.45 9.34
C ILE A 143 -4.62 -5.09 10.71
N ALA A 144 -4.05 -3.89 10.84
CA ALA A 144 -3.52 -3.39 12.10
C ALA A 144 -4.64 -3.20 13.15
N ASP A 145 -5.80 -2.69 12.75
CA ASP A 145 -6.97 -2.58 13.63
C ASP A 145 -7.38 -3.98 14.16
N LEU A 146 -7.41 -5.00 13.28
CA LEU A 146 -7.68 -6.40 13.69
C LEU A 146 -6.61 -6.99 14.61
N GLN A 147 -5.34 -6.63 14.43
CA GLN A 147 -4.26 -7.02 15.33
C GLN A 147 -4.46 -6.41 16.72
N MET A 148 -4.78 -5.12 16.79
CA MET A 148 -5.06 -4.42 18.06
C MET A 148 -6.26 -5.02 18.79
N GLU A 149 -7.29 -5.46 18.04
CA GLU A 149 -8.46 -6.14 18.59
C GLU A 149 -8.20 -7.60 19.00
N ASN A 150 -6.96 -8.10 18.90
CA ASN A 150 -6.57 -9.51 19.09
C ASN A 150 -7.32 -10.51 18.18
N LYS A 151 -7.91 -10.03 17.08
CA LYS A 151 -8.62 -10.84 16.08
C LYS A 151 -7.69 -11.36 14.98
N ALA A 152 -6.48 -10.81 14.88
CA ALA A 152 -5.41 -11.30 14.01
C ALA A 152 -4.10 -11.45 14.79
N ARG A 153 -3.34 -12.51 14.51
CA ARG A 153 -1.98 -12.72 15.02
C ARG A 153 -1.03 -12.75 13.82
N LEU A 154 -0.13 -11.77 13.76
CA LEU A 154 0.87 -11.59 12.68
C LEU A 154 2.25 -12.09 13.13
#